data_AF-A0A1F2T3L0-F1
#
_entry.id   AF-A0A1F2T3L0-F1
#
_cell.length_a   1.000
_cell.length_b   1.000
_cell.length_c   1.000
_cell.angle_alpha   90.00
_cell.angle_beta   90.00
_cell.angle_gamma   90.00
#
_symmetry.space_group_name_H-M   'P 1'
#
loop_
_entity.id
_entity.type
_entity.pdbx_description
1 polymer ?
#
loop_
_entity_poly.entity_id
_entity_poly.type
_entity_poly.pdbx_seq_one_letter_code
_entity_poly.pdbx_strand_id
1 'polypeptide(L)'
;MKSEVTERHKQIARAIVQEGKPISRALIEGGISPTQARKGMKRITHTRALRQSVEDELKKWAKETGKILRVAAPEKRAEMVRARLALNVATGEDRAVHSCKLMGQDKEVRMWEPEVRAISANWIINNMPPEIRARYFGDEEQDQEGGREGKFFRATELPPTSTEPEKESKKSS
;
A
#
# COMPACT_ATOMS: atom_id res chain seq x y z
N MET A 1 12.86 -5.60 34.74
CA MET A 1 11.64 -4.87 35.16
C MET A 1 10.61 -4.93 34.03
N LYS A 2 9.37 -5.35 34.29
CA LYS A 2 8.29 -5.32 33.29
C LYS A 2 7.82 -3.87 33.19
N SER A 3 7.91 -3.24 32.02
CA SER A 3 7.36 -1.90 31.80
C SER A 3 5.84 -2.00 31.77
N GLU A 4 5.15 -1.36 32.71
CA GLU A 4 3.69 -1.35 32.75
C GLU A 4 3.11 -0.51 31.61
N VAL A 5 1.97 -0.95 31.10
CA VAL A 5 1.22 -0.24 30.05
C VAL A 5 0.41 0.88 30.69
N THR A 6 0.80 2.12 30.42
CA THR A 6 0.10 3.31 30.89
C THR A 6 -1.07 3.68 29.98
N GLU A 7 -2.05 4.43 30.51
CA GLU A 7 -3.18 4.96 29.72
C GLU A 7 -2.72 5.83 28.55
N ARG A 8 -1.62 6.56 28.75
CA ARG A 8 -0.97 7.35 27.70
C ARG A 8 -0.54 6.49 26.50
N HIS A 9 0.01 5.29 26.73
CA HIS A 9 0.37 4.39 25.63
C HIS A 9 -0.87 3.89 24.87
N LYS A 10 -1.96 3.63 25.58
CA LYS A 10 -3.24 3.22 24.96
C LYS A 10 -3.84 4.33 24.11
N GLN A 11 -3.82 5.59 24.57
CA GLN A 11 -4.27 6.74 23.81
C GLN A 11 -3.50 6.92 22.50
N ILE A 12 -2.16 6.84 22.55
CA ILE A 12 -1.31 6.90 21.35
C ILE A 12 -1.66 5.74 20.40
N ALA A 13 -1.83 4.53 20.93
CA ALA A 13 -2.17 3.36 20.12
C ALA A 13 -3.52 3.52 19.41
N ARG A 14 -4.56 4.04 20.09
CA ARG A 14 -5.87 4.31 19.48
C ARG A 14 -5.80 5.36 18.39
N ALA A 15 -5.09 6.46 18.63
CA ALA A 15 -4.89 7.52 17.64
C ALA A 15 -4.21 6.99 16.37
N ILE A 16 -3.26 6.06 16.51
CA ILE A 16 -2.58 5.44 15.36
C ILE A 16 -3.50 4.44 14.63
N VAL A 17 -4.12 3.53 15.37
CA VAL A 17 -4.82 2.37 14.79
C VAL A 17 -6.23 2.71 14.32
N GLN A 18 -7.00 3.40 15.17
CA GLN A 18 -8.42 3.68 14.92
C GLN A 18 -8.61 4.96 14.11
N GLU A 19 -7.92 6.04 14.48
CA GLU A 19 -8.06 7.35 13.83
C GLU A 19 -7.16 7.49 12.58
N GLY A 20 -6.18 6.60 12.41
CA GLY A 20 -5.24 6.65 11.29
C GLY A 20 -4.32 7.88 11.28
N LYS A 21 -4.11 8.51 12.45
CA LYS A 21 -3.24 9.69 12.54
C LYS A 21 -1.78 9.34 12.20
N PRO A 22 -1.03 10.25 11.56
CA PRO A 22 0.41 10.08 11.41
C PRO A 22 1.10 9.83 12.75
N ILE A 23 2.00 8.86 12.81
CA ILE A 23 2.66 8.42 14.06
C ILE A 23 3.29 9.59 14.82
N SER A 24 3.97 10.50 14.12
CA SER A 24 4.59 11.68 14.73
C SER A 24 3.57 12.55 15.46
N ARG A 25 2.41 12.80 14.86
CA ARG A 25 1.33 13.60 15.44
C ARG A 25 0.69 12.91 16.65
N ALA A 26 0.38 11.61 16.53
CA ALA A 26 -0.16 10.83 17.64
C ALA A 26 0.78 10.80 18.86
N LEU A 27 2.10 10.71 18.63
CA LEU A 27 3.09 10.77 19.69
C LEU A 27 3.13 12.16 20.37
N ILE A 28 3.04 13.26 19.60
CA ILE A 28 3.02 14.62 20.14
C ILE A 28 1.76 14.87 20.96
N GLU A 29 0.58 14.50 20.45
CA GLU A 29 -0.70 14.61 21.17
C GLU A 29 -0.69 13.74 22.44
N GLY A 30 -0.04 12.57 22.39
CA GLY A 30 0.26 11.75 23.56
C GLY A 30 1.40 12.29 24.43
N GLY A 31 1.77 13.58 24.32
CA GLY A 31 2.73 14.29 25.15
C GLY A 31 4.21 13.95 24.94
N ILE A 32 4.58 13.19 23.90
CA ILE A 32 6.00 12.90 23.62
C ILE A 32 6.62 14.14 22.98
N SER A 33 7.85 14.48 23.36
CA SER A 33 8.52 15.65 22.78
C SER A 33 8.59 15.57 21.25
N PRO A 34 8.46 16.69 20.52
CA PRO A 34 8.52 16.70 19.07
C PRO A 34 9.81 16.07 18.50
N THR A 35 10.93 16.25 19.20
CA THR A 35 12.22 15.66 18.83
C THR A 35 12.23 14.13 18.89
N GLN A 36 11.55 13.52 19.87
CA GLN A 36 11.42 12.07 19.96
C GLN A 36 10.32 11.54 19.02
N ALA A 37 9.25 12.32 18.81
CA ALA A 37 8.16 11.96 17.90
C ALA A 37 8.62 11.89 16.43
N ARG A 38 9.59 12.73 16.02
CA ARG A 38 10.23 12.66 14.68
C ARG A 38 10.90 11.31 14.39
N LYS A 39 11.29 10.55 15.42
CA LYS A 39 11.83 9.19 15.25
C LYS A 39 10.77 8.18 14.80
N GLY A 40 9.48 8.54 14.87
CA GLY A 40 8.37 7.78 14.34
C GLY A 40 8.33 6.34 14.87
N MET A 41 8.30 5.38 13.95
CA MET A 41 8.19 3.96 14.26
C MET A 41 9.33 3.45 15.17
N LYS A 42 10.55 3.98 15.04
CA LYS A 42 11.68 3.57 15.91
C LYS A 42 11.35 3.82 17.39
N ARG A 43 10.59 4.87 17.72
CA ARG A 43 10.22 5.14 19.12
C ARG A 43 9.26 4.09 19.67
N ILE A 44 8.29 3.67 18.85
CA ILE A 44 7.30 2.65 19.20
C ILE A 44 8.03 1.31 19.45
N THR A 45 8.92 0.90 18.54
CA THR A 45 9.62 -0.39 18.66
C THR A 45 10.57 -0.45 19.85
N HIS A 46 11.22 0.65 20.20
CA HIS A 46 12.12 0.71 21.37
C HIS A 46 11.40 0.69 22.72
N THR A 47 10.14 1.13 22.78
CA THR A 47 9.39 1.20 24.03
C THR A 47 8.44 0.00 24.13
N ARG A 48 8.83 -1.03 24.88
CA ARG A 48 8.08 -2.29 24.99
C ARG A 48 6.59 -2.11 25.32
N ALA A 49 6.27 -1.25 26.30
CA ALA A 49 4.89 -0.97 26.70
C ALA A 49 4.06 -0.30 25.59
N LEU A 50 4.67 0.63 24.84
CA LEU A 50 4.00 1.30 23.72
C LEU A 50 3.79 0.35 22.55
N ARG A 51 4.80 -0.45 22.21
CA ARG A 51 4.69 -1.51 21.19
C ARG A 51 3.54 -2.48 21.53
N GLN A 52 3.49 -2.94 22.77
CA GLN A 52 2.45 -3.86 23.24
C GLN A 52 1.06 -3.23 23.15
N SER A 53 0.92 -1.95 23.49
CA SER A 53 -0.36 -1.23 23.38
C SER A 53 -0.85 -1.11 21.93
N VAL A 54 0.07 -0.84 20.99
CA VAL A 54 -0.23 -0.78 19.55
C VAL A 54 -0.63 -2.16 19.03
N GLU A 55 0.08 -3.23 19.41
CA GLU A 55 -0.26 -4.60 19.05
C GLU A 55 -1.64 -5.02 19.59
N ASP A 56 -1.98 -4.65 20.83
CA ASP A 56 -3.25 -4.99 21.45
C ASP A 56 -4.44 -4.26 20.79
N GLU A 57 -4.30 -2.96 20.48
CA GLU A 57 -5.31 -2.21 19.72
C GLU A 57 -5.43 -2.74 18.28
N LEU A 58 -4.33 -3.12 17.62
CA LEU A 58 -4.37 -3.76 16.31
C LEU A 58 -5.13 -5.09 16.34
N LYS A 59 -4.90 -5.94 17.36
CA LYS A 59 -5.62 -7.21 17.51
C LYS A 59 -7.10 -6.97 17.78
N LYS A 60 -7.45 -5.97 18.60
CA LYS A 60 -8.82 -5.59 18.88
C LYS A 60 -9.52 -5.12 17.60
N TRP A 61 -8.89 -4.19 16.88
CA TRP A 61 -9.37 -3.70 15.59
C TRP A 61 -9.52 -4.85 14.60
N ALA A 62 -8.51 -5.70 14.40
CA ALA A 62 -8.60 -6.85 13.50
C ALA A 62 -9.74 -7.82 13.86
N LYS A 63 -10.02 -8.01 15.15
CA LYS A 63 -11.17 -8.82 15.61
C LYS A 63 -12.50 -8.14 15.28
N GLU A 64 -12.60 -6.82 15.45
CA GLU A 64 -13.80 -6.05 15.12
C GLU A 64 -14.02 -5.96 13.60
N THR A 65 -13.00 -5.57 12.84
CA THR A 65 -13.02 -5.54 11.38
C THR A 65 -13.25 -6.93 10.80
N GLY A 66 -12.65 -7.98 11.37
CA GLY A 66 -12.89 -9.36 10.96
C GLY A 66 -14.34 -9.80 11.16
N LYS A 67 -15.02 -9.34 12.23
CA LYS A 67 -16.46 -9.55 12.39
C LYS A 67 -17.27 -8.78 11.35
N ILE A 68 -16.92 -7.53 11.09
CA ILE A 68 -17.59 -6.70 10.08
C ILE A 68 -17.43 -7.33 8.69
N LEU A 69 -16.22 -7.76 8.33
CA LEU A 69 -15.92 -8.43 7.08
C LEU A 69 -16.71 -9.74 6.94
N ARG A 70 -16.78 -10.56 8.00
CA ARG A 70 -17.55 -11.81 7.97
C ARG A 70 -19.05 -11.60 7.73
N VAL A 71 -19.61 -10.49 8.22
CA VAL A 71 -21.03 -10.16 8.05
C VAL A 71 -21.29 -9.43 6.72
N ALA A 72 -20.30 -8.71 6.19
CA ALA A 72 -20.41 -8.03 4.91
C ALA A 72 -20.62 -9.04 3.77
N ALA A 73 -21.44 -8.65 2.79
CA ALA A 73 -21.59 -9.42 1.56
C ALA A 73 -20.23 -9.60 0.86
N PRO A 74 -19.99 -10.75 0.19
CA PRO A 74 -18.81 -11.03 -0.62
C PRO A 74 -18.24 -9.84 -1.41
N GLU A 75 -19.11 -9.19 -2.19
CA GLU A 75 -18.76 -8.07 -3.06
C GLU A 75 -18.26 -6.86 -2.27
N LYS A 76 -18.90 -6.58 -1.12
CA LYS A 76 -18.55 -5.45 -0.26
C LYS A 76 -17.23 -5.67 0.48
N ARG A 77 -16.91 -6.92 0.83
CA ARG A 77 -15.57 -7.27 1.31
C ARG A 77 -14.51 -6.99 0.26
N ALA A 78 -14.73 -7.44 -0.97
CA ALA A 78 -13.80 -7.24 -2.07
C ALA A 78 -13.57 -5.74 -2.35
N GLU A 79 -14.63 -4.93 -2.33
CA GLU A 79 -14.56 -3.48 -2.51
C GLU A 79 -13.74 -2.79 -1.40
N MET A 80 -13.96 -3.15 -0.13
CA MET A 80 -13.18 -2.61 0.99
C MET A 80 -11.68 -2.93 0.87
N VAL A 81 -11.34 -4.14 0.41
CA VAL A 81 -9.95 -4.53 0.22
C VAL A 81 -9.32 -3.77 -0.96
N ARG A 82 -10.04 -3.61 -2.08
CA ARG A 82 -9.61 -2.79 -3.22
C ARG A 82 -9.37 -1.33 -2.81
N ALA A 83 -10.30 -0.73 -2.06
CA ALA A 83 -10.17 0.63 -1.55
C ALA A 83 -8.93 0.78 -0.66
N ARG A 84 -8.64 -0.22 0.19
CA ARG A 84 -7.44 -0.19 1.03
C ARG A 84 -6.15 -0.33 0.20
N LEU A 85 -6.18 -1.12 -0.87
CA LEU A 85 -5.05 -1.21 -1.79
C LEU A 85 -4.81 0.11 -2.53
N ALA A 86 -5.86 0.73 -3.07
CA ALA A 86 -5.78 2.02 -3.73
C ALA A 86 -5.21 3.09 -2.80
N LEU A 87 -5.62 3.08 -1.53
CA LEU A 87 -5.05 3.96 -0.50
C LEU A 87 -3.55 3.72 -0.30
N ASN A 88 -3.11 2.46 -0.16
CA ASN A 88 -1.70 2.14 0.03
C ASN A 88 -0.83 2.57 -1.17
N VAL A 89 -1.37 2.43 -2.40
CA VAL A 89 -0.70 2.92 -3.62
C VAL A 89 -0.61 4.44 -3.62
N ALA A 90 -1.70 5.13 -3.31
CA ALA A 90 -1.76 6.59 -3.27
C ALA A 90 -0.83 7.18 -2.19
N THR A 91 -0.66 6.50 -1.05
CA THR A 91 0.23 6.96 0.03
C THR A 91 1.69 6.56 -0.15
N GLY A 92 2.01 5.72 -1.15
CA GLY A 92 3.37 5.21 -1.38
C GLY A 92 3.90 4.31 -0.25
N GLU A 93 3.04 3.90 0.69
CA GLU A 93 3.40 2.92 1.71
C GLU A 93 3.26 1.52 1.10
N ASP A 94 4.33 1.03 0.48
CA ASP A 94 4.39 -0.30 -0.10
C ASP A 94 4.41 -1.40 0.98
N ARG A 95 3.25 -1.60 1.60
CA ARG A 95 2.87 -2.81 2.33
C ARG A 95 1.89 -3.65 1.50
N ALA A 96 1.78 -3.35 0.20
CA ALA A 96 0.83 -3.97 -0.71
C ALA A 96 1.07 -5.46 -0.85
N VAL A 97 2.33 -5.94 -0.75
CA VAL A 97 2.67 -7.37 -0.80
C VAL A 97 1.88 -8.20 0.22
N HIS A 98 1.70 -7.70 1.45
CA HIS A 98 0.96 -8.42 2.48
C HIS A 98 -0.55 -8.39 2.21
N SER A 99 -1.06 -7.26 1.73
CA SER A 99 -2.46 -7.12 1.28
C SER A 99 -2.78 -8.02 0.09
N CYS A 100 -1.89 -8.08 -0.91
CA CYS A 100 -1.98 -8.98 -2.06
C CYS A 100 -1.91 -10.45 -1.66
N LYS A 101 -1.09 -10.79 -0.66
CA LYS A 101 -1.03 -12.16 -0.12
C LYS A 101 -2.31 -12.52 0.63
N LEU A 102 -2.88 -11.60 1.40
CA LEU A 102 -4.19 -11.79 2.04
C LEU A 102 -5.31 -11.95 1.00
N MET A 103 -5.29 -11.17 -0.07
CA MET A 103 -6.25 -11.29 -1.18
C MET A 103 -6.11 -12.61 -1.93
N GLY A 104 -4.89 -13.14 -2.10
CA GLY A 104 -4.68 -14.43 -2.73
C GLY A 104 -5.24 -15.61 -1.92
N GLN A 105 -5.38 -15.44 -0.60
CA GLN A 105 -5.98 -16.44 0.29
C GLN A 105 -7.51 -16.43 0.26
N ASP A 106 -8.14 -15.29 -0.04
CA ASP A 106 -9.59 -15.19 -0.12
C ASP A 106 -10.07 -15.55 -1.54
N LYS A 107 -10.88 -16.61 -1.65
CA LYS A 107 -11.37 -17.13 -2.95
C LYS A 107 -12.11 -16.06 -3.75
N GLU A 108 -12.81 -15.13 -3.10
CA GLU A 108 -13.61 -14.10 -3.76
C GLU A 108 -12.78 -12.89 -4.23
N VAL A 109 -11.56 -12.73 -3.72
CA VAL A 109 -10.67 -11.59 -4.01
C VAL A 109 -9.41 -12.04 -4.76
N ARG A 110 -9.39 -13.26 -5.29
CA ARG A 110 -8.32 -13.76 -6.15
C ARG A 110 -8.26 -12.97 -7.45
N MET A 111 -7.51 -11.87 -7.44
CA MET A 111 -7.22 -11.05 -8.63
C MET A 111 -6.42 -11.81 -9.71
N TRP A 112 -5.94 -13.02 -9.39
CA TRP A 112 -5.13 -13.84 -10.28
C TRP A 112 -5.93 -14.84 -11.11
N GLU A 113 -7.20 -15.07 -10.77
CA GLU A 113 -8.09 -15.84 -11.64
C GLU A 113 -8.43 -14.98 -12.88
N PRO A 114 -8.33 -15.53 -14.10
CA PRO A 114 -8.35 -14.75 -15.34
C PRO A 114 -9.63 -13.92 -15.52
N GLU A 115 -10.77 -14.44 -15.08
CA GLU A 115 -12.08 -13.78 -15.14
C GLU A 115 -12.14 -12.56 -14.21
N VAL A 116 -11.61 -12.69 -12.98
CA VAL A 116 -11.58 -11.61 -11.99
C VAL A 116 -10.55 -10.54 -12.37
N ARG A 117 -9.47 -10.93 -13.06
CA ARG A 117 -8.41 -10.02 -13.52
C ARG A 117 -8.94 -8.99 -14.51
N ALA A 118 -9.78 -9.41 -15.46
CA ALA A 118 -10.40 -8.50 -16.42
C ALA A 118 -11.30 -7.46 -15.74
N ILE A 119 -12.12 -7.89 -14.78
CA ILE A 119 -13.05 -7.01 -14.04
C ILE A 119 -12.29 -6.03 -13.15
N SER A 120 -11.27 -6.50 -12.44
CA SER A 120 -10.49 -5.66 -11.53
C SER A 120 -9.56 -4.68 -12.27
N ALA A 121 -8.93 -5.10 -13.37
CA ALA A 121 -8.16 -4.21 -14.23
C ALA A 121 -9.03 -3.10 -14.82
N ASN A 122 -10.20 -3.44 -15.39
CA ASN A 122 -11.13 -2.45 -15.92
C ASN A 122 -11.63 -1.49 -14.84
N TRP A 123 -11.93 -1.99 -13.64
CA TRP A 123 -12.36 -1.12 -12.55
C TRP A 123 -11.26 -0.14 -12.12
N ILE A 124 -10.02 -0.60 -12.01
CA ILE A 124 -8.87 0.25 -11.67
C ILE A 124 -8.65 1.32 -12.74
N ILE A 125 -8.68 0.95 -14.03
CA ILE A 125 -8.50 1.89 -15.15
C ILE A 125 -9.62 2.94 -15.15
N ASN A 126 -10.87 2.53 -14.93
CA ASN A 126 -12.03 3.42 -14.99
C ASN A 126 -12.15 4.36 -13.78
N ASN A 127 -11.57 4.01 -12.63
CA ASN A 127 -11.64 4.82 -11.41
C ASN A 127 -10.28 5.43 -11.02
N MET A 128 -9.29 5.36 -11.91
CA MET A 128 -7.99 5.97 -11.68
C MET A 128 -8.10 7.50 -11.75
N PRO A 129 -7.52 8.25 -10.81
CA PRO A 129 -7.40 9.70 -10.93
C PRO A 129 -6.74 10.08 -12.26
N PRO A 130 -7.25 11.11 -12.96
CA PRO A 130 -6.80 11.46 -14.31
C PRO A 130 -5.30 11.78 -14.35
N GLU A 131 -4.75 12.36 -13.29
CA GLU A 131 -3.32 12.70 -13.20
C GLU A 131 -2.41 11.45 -13.21
N ILE A 132 -2.87 10.38 -12.56
CA ILE A 132 -2.15 9.10 -12.54
C ILE A 132 -2.32 8.39 -13.88
N ARG A 133 -3.52 8.46 -14.45
CA ARG A 133 -3.81 7.85 -15.76
C ARG A 133 -2.92 8.45 -16.85
N ALA A 134 -2.84 9.77 -16.94
CA ALA A 134 -1.99 10.49 -17.89
C ALA A 134 -0.51 10.06 -17.77
N ARG A 135 -0.02 9.88 -16.54
CA ARG A 135 1.38 9.51 -16.27
C ARG A 135 1.77 8.13 -16.81
N TYR A 136 0.86 7.16 -16.76
CA TYR A 136 1.17 5.76 -17.07
C TYR A 136 0.63 5.29 -18.42
N PHE A 137 -0.48 5.89 -18.89
CA PHE A 137 -1.15 5.48 -20.12
C PHE A 137 -1.05 6.53 -21.23
N GLY A 138 -0.52 7.73 -20.92
CA GLY A 138 -0.59 8.87 -21.81
C GLY A 138 -2.01 9.44 -21.88
N ASP A 139 -2.11 10.73 -22.17
CA ASP A 139 -3.37 11.30 -22.62
C ASP A 139 -3.55 10.86 -24.07
N GLU A 140 -4.10 9.67 -24.28
CA GLU A 140 -4.68 9.31 -25.58
C GLU A 140 -5.96 10.16 -25.74
N GLU A 141 -5.77 11.45 -26.01
CA GLU A 141 -6.75 12.20 -26.77
C GLU A 141 -6.91 11.44 -28.09
N GLN A 142 -8.07 10.80 -28.22
CA GLN A 142 -8.47 10.12 -29.41
C GLN A 142 -8.49 11.14 -30.55
N ASP A 143 -7.43 11.15 -31.35
CA ASP A 143 -7.47 11.63 -32.73
C ASP A 143 -8.37 10.67 -33.53
N GLN A 144 -9.69 10.72 -33.27
CA GLN A 144 -10.74 10.11 -34.08
C GLN A 144 -10.95 10.92 -35.37
N GLU A 145 -9.89 11.28 -36.09
CA GLU A 145 -10.04 11.91 -37.41
C GLU A 145 -8.75 11.77 -38.23
N GLY A 146 -8.46 10.54 -38.67
CA GLY A 146 -7.32 10.33 -39.55
C GLY A 146 -7.16 8.89 -39.98
N GLY A 147 -8.00 8.43 -40.91
CA GLY A 147 -7.77 7.19 -41.63
C GLY A 147 -6.37 7.21 -42.26
N ARG A 148 -5.43 6.50 -41.64
CA ARG A 148 -4.15 6.14 -42.25
C ARG A 148 -3.96 4.64 -42.13
N GLU A 149 -3.86 4.05 -43.31
CA GLU A 149 -3.60 2.64 -43.56
C GLU A 149 -2.51 2.09 -42.65
N GLY A 150 -2.83 0.97 -42.02
CA GLY A 150 -2.02 0.35 -40.99
C GLY A 150 -0.64 -0.07 -41.50
N LYS A 151 0.40 0.45 -40.87
CA LYS A 151 1.66 -0.28 -40.72
C LYS A 151 1.63 -1.03 -39.40
N PHE A 152 1.33 -2.32 -39.49
CA PHE A 152 1.57 -3.29 -38.43
C PHE A 152 3.04 -3.24 -38.04
N PHE A 153 3.36 -2.62 -36.91
CA PHE A 153 4.68 -2.77 -36.29
C PHE A 153 4.75 -4.19 -35.70
N ARG A 154 5.52 -5.06 -36.36
CA ARG A 154 5.93 -6.36 -35.82
C ARG A 154 6.78 -6.12 -34.58
N ALA A 155 6.29 -6.54 -33.43
CA ALA A 155 6.99 -6.51 -32.14
C ALA A 155 8.08 -7.60 -32.06
N THR A 156 9.07 -7.58 -32.96
CA THR A 156 10.16 -8.59 -32.98
C THR A 156 11.57 -8.06 -32.80
N GLU A 157 11.78 -6.77 -32.53
CA GLU A 157 13.14 -6.24 -32.33
C GLU A 157 13.24 -5.49 -31.00
N LEU A 158 13.45 -6.26 -29.93
CA LEU A 158 14.02 -5.72 -28.69
C LEU A 158 15.48 -5.33 -29.00
N PRO A 159 15.90 -4.09 -28.72
CA PRO A 159 17.29 -3.71 -28.88
C PRO A 159 18.17 -4.54 -27.92
N PRO A 160 19.37 -4.96 -28.36
CA PRO A 160 20.27 -5.72 -27.52
C PRO A 160 20.68 -4.86 -26.32
N THR A 161 20.46 -5.39 -25.12
CA THR A 161 20.96 -4.83 -23.87
C THR A 161 22.48 -4.99 -23.82
N SER A 162 23.22 -3.99 -24.29
CA SER A 162 24.65 -3.89 -24.07
C SER A 162 24.90 -3.28 -22.68
N THR A 163 25.11 -4.14 -21.69
CA THR A 163 25.72 -3.73 -20.42
C THR A 163 26.91 -4.64 -20.15
N GLU A 164 28.03 -4.33 -20.81
CA GLU A 164 29.34 -4.80 -20.34
C GLU A 164 29.72 -3.99 -19.10
N PRO A 165 30.07 -4.64 -17.97
CA PRO A 165 30.66 -3.93 -16.85
C PRO A 165 32.14 -3.63 -17.13
N GLU A 166 32.48 -2.34 -17.19
CA GLU A 166 33.86 -1.85 -17.12
C GLU A 166 34.55 -2.40 -15.87
N LYS A 167 35.56 -3.24 -16.08
CA LYS A 167 36.51 -3.64 -15.03
C LYS A 167 37.44 -2.45 -14.75
N GLU A 168 37.11 -1.66 -13.73
CA GLU A 168 38.05 -0.69 -13.16
C GLU A 168 39.21 -1.43 -12.49
N SER A 169 40.35 -1.53 -13.18
CA SER A 169 41.61 -1.96 -12.59
C SER A 169 42.21 -0.81 -11.77
N LYS A 170 42.13 -0.87 -10.45
CA LYS A 170 42.95 0.00 -9.58
C LYS A 170 44.29 -0.67 -9.31
N LYS A 171 45.32 -0.10 -9.96
CA LYS A 171 46.74 -0.32 -9.69
C LYS A 171 47.12 0.26 -8.33
N SER A 172 47.99 -0.51 -7.67
CA SER A 172 48.96 -0.18 -6.62
C SER A 172 49.42 1.28 -6.52
N SER A 173 49.49 1.78 -5.28
CA SER A 173 50.74 2.25 -4.63
C SER A 173 50.54 2.34 -3.12
#